data_AF-A0A957M5L1-F1
#
_entry.id   AF-A0A957M5L1-F1
#
_cell.length_a   1.000
_cell.length_b   1.000
_cell.length_c   1.000
_cell.angle_alpha   90.00
_cell.angle_beta   90.00
_cell.angle_gamma   90.00
#
_symmetry.space_group_name_H-M   'P 1'
#
loop_
_entity.id
_entity.type
_entity.pdbx_description
1 polymer ?
#
loop_
_entity_poly.entity_id
_entity_poly.type
_entity_poly.pdbx_seq_one_letter_code
_entity_poly.pdbx_strand_id
1 'polypeptide(L)'
;MADHRTWLAQPHPARSAAQSAIVAAAITYTLDAFGRMASAPAHTGLIHADIHLGNLILAGDRVALIDFEQLGWGPFAYDLAVLHADLAYHAPATAQHWPALLAGYQRVAPLPYATAADFAALLAAVHLAFLDWLYNTDSPAVWQQQSPRIPATYAALTAILHDAHA
;
A
#
# COMPACT_ATOMS: atom_id res chain seq x y z
N MET A 1 6.09 12.67 19.65
CA MET A 1 5.99 11.57 18.68
C MET A 1 7.21 11.66 17.78
N ALA A 2 8.02 10.62 17.67
CA ALA A 2 9.11 10.60 16.71
C ALA A 2 8.50 10.71 15.29
N ASP A 3 9.10 11.54 14.43
CA ASP A 3 8.68 11.65 13.03
C ASP A 3 8.79 10.27 12.36
N HIS A 4 7.73 9.83 11.67
CA HIS A 4 7.69 8.57 10.92
C HIS A 4 8.89 8.44 9.97
N ARG A 5 9.41 9.58 9.45
CA ARG A 5 10.64 9.64 8.65
C ARG A 5 11.88 9.22 9.43
N THR A 6 11.96 9.56 10.72
CA THR A 6 13.11 9.24 11.56
C THR A 6 13.14 7.75 11.88
N TRP A 7 11.98 7.12 12.08
CA TRP A 7 11.92 5.71 12.50
C TRP A 7 12.12 4.72 11.34
N LEU A 8 11.46 4.91 10.20
CA LEU A 8 11.64 4.02 9.04
C LEU A 8 13.09 4.02 8.51
N ALA A 9 13.78 5.15 8.65
CA ALA A 9 15.18 5.32 8.29
C ALA A 9 16.19 4.73 9.31
N GLN A 10 15.76 4.44 10.55
CA GLN A 10 16.66 3.82 11.52
C GLN A 10 16.88 2.34 11.21
N PRO A 11 18.13 1.84 11.24
CA PRO A 11 18.41 0.43 11.04
C PRO A 11 17.59 -0.43 12.01
N HIS A 12 16.79 -1.35 11.48
CA HIS A 12 16.14 -2.37 12.30
C HIS A 12 17.06 -3.61 12.32
N PRO A 13 17.32 -4.25 13.48
CA PRO A 13 18.24 -5.40 13.55
C PRO A 13 17.83 -6.57 12.65
N ALA A 14 16.54 -6.68 12.31
CA ALA A 14 16.04 -7.68 11.37
C ALA A 14 16.12 -7.28 9.88
N ARG A 15 16.62 -6.08 9.55
CA ARG A 15 16.81 -5.58 8.17
C ARG A 15 18.29 -5.60 7.79
N SER A 16 18.60 -6.13 6.62
CA SER A 16 19.93 -6.00 6.02
C SER A 16 20.20 -4.57 5.53
N ALA A 17 21.47 -4.27 5.23
CA ALA A 17 21.86 -2.98 4.65
C ALA A 17 21.17 -2.73 3.29
N ALA A 18 21.06 -3.76 2.45
CA ALA A 18 20.38 -3.66 1.16
C ALA A 18 18.88 -3.37 1.32
N GLN A 19 18.21 -4.04 2.26
CA GLN A 19 16.80 -3.79 2.58
C GLN A 19 16.58 -2.37 3.13
N SER A 20 17.51 -1.86 3.94
CA SER A 20 17.45 -0.50 4.47
C SER A 20 17.58 0.54 3.35
N ALA A 21 18.46 0.30 2.37
CA ALA A 21 18.60 1.18 1.20
C ALA A 21 17.33 1.21 0.33
N ILE A 22 16.68 0.06 0.11
CA ILE A 22 15.40 -0.02 -0.63
C ILE A 22 14.32 0.79 0.09
N VAL A 23 14.19 0.63 1.42
CA VAL A 23 13.20 1.39 2.21
C VAL A 23 13.46 2.88 2.13
N ALA A 24 14.71 3.33 2.29
CA ALA A 24 15.06 4.74 2.19
C ALA A 24 14.70 5.33 0.81
N ALA A 25 15.02 4.62 -0.28
CA ALA A 25 14.66 5.05 -1.63
C ALA A 25 13.14 5.11 -1.85
N ALA A 26 12.40 4.09 -1.36
CA ALA A 26 10.95 4.05 -1.45
C ALA A 26 10.28 5.18 -0.66
N ILE A 27 10.82 5.57 0.50
CA ILE A 27 10.32 6.70 1.29
C ILE A 27 10.48 7.99 0.51
N THR A 28 11.68 8.26 -0.04
CA THR A 28 11.93 9.45 -0.86
C THR A 28 10.97 9.50 -2.04
N TYR A 29 10.85 8.40 -2.79
CA TYR A 29 9.94 8.30 -3.94
C TYR A 29 8.48 8.59 -3.56
N THR A 30 8.01 8.01 -2.46
CA THR A 30 6.64 8.18 -1.96
C THR A 30 6.38 9.62 -1.52
N LEU A 31 7.30 10.22 -0.76
CA LEU A 31 7.17 11.59 -0.27
C LEU A 31 7.16 12.62 -1.41
N ASP A 32 7.99 12.42 -2.43
CA ASP A 32 8.01 13.27 -3.62
C ASP A 32 6.67 13.20 -4.36
N ALA A 33 6.09 12.01 -4.49
CA ALA A 33 4.77 11.84 -5.09
C ALA A 33 3.66 12.50 -4.27
N PHE A 34 3.66 12.33 -2.95
CA PHE A 34 2.68 12.98 -2.08
C PHE A 34 2.79 14.50 -2.12
N GLY A 35 4.02 15.05 -2.22
CA GLY A 35 4.22 16.48 -2.43
C GLY A 35 3.55 16.98 -3.72
N ARG A 36 3.64 16.22 -4.82
CA ARG A 36 2.94 16.54 -6.08
C ARG A 36 1.42 16.39 -5.93
N MET A 37 0.96 15.28 -5.37
CA MET A 37 -0.47 14.96 -5.24
C MET A 37 -1.23 15.86 -4.26
N ALA A 38 -0.56 16.42 -3.25
CA ALA A 38 -1.16 17.35 -2.29
C ALA A 38 -1.77 18.60 -2.96
N SER A 39 -1.35 18.91 -4.19
CA SER A 39 -1.89 20.02 -4.98
C SER A 39 -3.20 19.68 -5.72
N ALA A 40 -3.72 18.45 -5.62
CA ALA A 40 -4.93 17.98 -6.31
C ALA A 40 -6.05 17.54 -5.34
N PRO A 41 -6.81 18.49 -4.75
CA PRO A 41 -7.80 18.19 -3.69
C PRO A 41 -8.96 17.30 -4.12
N ALA A 42 -9.24 17.20 -5.44
CA ALA A 42 -10.38 16.43 -5.96
C ALA A 42 -10.25 14.90 -5.75
N HIS A 43 -9.08 14.42 -5.33
CA HIS A 43 -8.78 13.00 -5.17
C HIS A 43 -8.51 12.58 -3.72
N THR A 44 -8.78 13.46 -2.75
CA THR A 44 -8.56 13.18 -1.33
C THR A 44 -9.86 13.27 -0.54
N GLY A 45 -9.94 12.49 0.55
CA GLY A 45 -11.09 12.45 1.43
C GLY A 45 -10.92 11.39 2.52
N LEU A 46 -12.03 11.00 3.14
CA LEU A 46 -12.03 9.90 4.10
C LEU A 46 -11.88 8.56 3.35
N ILE A 47 -10.90 7.76 3.74
CA ILE A 47 -10.58 6.43 3.19
C ILE A 47 -10.65 5.37 4.28
N HIS A 48 -10.84 4.10 3.89
CA HIS A 48 -10.83 2.96 4.80
C HIS A 48 -9.42 2.65 5.33
N ALA A 49 -8.41 2.86 4.49
CA ALA A 49 -6.99 2.58 4.70
C ALA A 49 -6.61 1.11 4.95
N ASP A 50 -7.56 0.17 4.90
CA ASP A 50 -7.34 -1.26 5.22
C ASP A 50 -8.26 -2.21 4.43
N ILE A 51 -8.47 -1.90 3.13
CA ILE A 51 -9.30 -2.74 2.26
C ILE A 51 -8.53 -3.98 1.81
N HIS A 52 -8.55 -5.04 2.61
CA HIS A 52 -8.02 -6.35 2.27
C HIS A 52 -9.12 -7.42 2.21
N LEU A 53 -8.82 -8.59 1.64
CA LEU A 53 -9.80 -9.68 1.44
C LEU A 53 -10.49 -10.15 2.72
N GLY A 54 -9.82 -10.02 3.86
CA GLY A 54 -10.37 -10.33 5.19
C GLY A 54 -11.47 -9.38 5.65
N ASN A 55 -11.49 -8.14 5.15
CA ASN A 55 -12.46 -7.10 5.50
C ASN A 55 -13.61 -6.99 4.47
N LEU A 56 -13.68 -7.91 3.50
CA LEU A 56 -14.74 -7.99 2.50
C LEU A 56 -15.73 -9.11 2.84
N ILE A 57 -16.97 -8.76 3.11
CA ILE A 57 -18.07 -9.72 3.31
C ILE A 57 -18.91 -9.81 2.04
N LEU A 58 -19.04 -11.01 1.49
CA LEU A 58 -19.94 -11.30 0.39
C LEU A 58 -21.33 -11.66 0.93
N ALA A 59 -22.34 -10.91 0.51
CA ALA A 59 -23.74 -11.13 0.83
C ALA A 59 -24.57 -11.18 -0.46
N GLY A 60 -24.64 -12.35 -1.08
CA GLY A 60 -25.28 -12.53 -2.38
C GLY A 60 -24.52 -11.79 -3.50
N ASP A 61 -25.17 -10.82 -4.13
CA ASP A 61 -24.59 -9.95 -5.16
C ASP A 61 -23.93 -8.68 -4.60
N ARG A 62 -23.87 -8.54 -3.27
CA ARG A 62 -23.30 -7.37 -2.59
C ARG A 62 -21.98 -7.70 -1.92
N VAL A 63 -21.13 -6.68 -1.86
CA VAL A 63 -19.89 -6.66 -1.09
C VAL A 63 -20.04 -5.61 0.00
N ALA A 64 -19.80 -5.99 1.26
CA ALA A 64 -19.76 -5.08 2.39
C ALA A 64 -18.34 -5.01 2.96
N LEU A 65 -17.94 -3.80 3.35
CA LEU A 65 -16.69 -3.57 4.08
C LEU A 65 -16.97 -3.60 5.59
N ILE A 66 -16.00 -4.11 6.34
CA ILE A 66 -15.97 -4.07 7.80
C ILE A 66 -14.61 -3.52 8.27
N ASP A 67 -14.50 -3.30 9.57
CA ASP A 67 -13.24 -2.92 10.22
C ASP A 67 -12.71 -1.51 9.86
N PHE A 68 -13.49 -0.51 10.26
CA PHE A 68 -13.24 0.91 9.99
C PHE A 68 -12.30 1.56 11.01
N GLU A 69 -11.49 0.80 11.74
CA GLU A 69 -10.64 1.36 12.79
C GLU A 69 -9.45 2.18 12.26
N GLN A 70 -9.04 1.92 11.02
CA GLN A 70 -7.94 2.63 10.34
C GLN A 70 -8.40 3.83 9.48
N LEU A 71 -9.67 4.23 9.60
CA LEU A 71 -10.22 5.37 8.84
C LEU A 71 -9.32 6.59 8.92
N GLY A 72 -9.00 7.16 7.77
CA GLY A 72 -8.06 8.28 7.68
C GLY A 72 -8.41 9.24 6.56
N TRP A 73 -7.88 10.47 6.65
CA TRP A 73 -7.92 11.42 5.54
C TRP A 73 -6.73 11.18 4.63
N GLY A 74 -6.98 10.89 3.36
CA GLY A 74 -5.93 10.59 2.39
C GLY A 74 -6.42 10.50 0.96
N PRO A 75 -5.53 10.17 0.00
CA PRO A 75 -5.91 9.95 -1.38
C PRO A 75 -6.81 8.71 -1.51
N PHE A 76 -7.95 8.82 -2.21
CA PHE A 76 -8.85 7.67 -2.41
C PHE A 76 -8.16 6.48 -3.08
N ALA A 77 -7.16 6.76 -3.92
CA ALA A 77 -6.33 5.75 -4.57
C ALA A 77 -5.51 4.90 -3.59
N TYR A 78 -5.32 5.35 -2.34
CA TYR A 78 -4.66 4.55 -1.31
C TYR A 78 -5.45 3.26 -1.01
N ASP A 79 -6.77 3.32 -0.91
CA ASP A 79 -7.62 2.13 -0.71
C ASP A 79 -7.49 1.13 -1.86
N LEU A 80 -7.39 1.61 -3.11
CA LEU A 80 -7.10 0.77 -4.27
C LEU A 80 -5.71 0.15 -4.17
N ALA A 81 -4.71 0.89 -3.70
CA ALA A 81 -3.35 0.38 -3.53
C ALA A 81 -3.26 -0.69 -2.44
N VAL A 82 -3.99 -0.53 -1.32
CA VAL A 82 -4.10 -1.55 -0.26
C VAL A 82 -4.67 -2.84 -0.82
N LEU A 83 -5.82 -2.76 -1.49
CA LEU A 83 -6.47 -3.92 -2.10
C LEU A 83 -5.59 -4.57 -3.16
N HIS A 84 -4.90 -3.78 -3.99
CA HIS A 84 -3.98 -4.30 -5.00
C HIS A 84 -2.82 -5.08 -4.37
N ALA A 85 -2.20 -4.52 -3.32
CA ALA A 85 -1.10 -5.16 -2.61
C ALA A 85 -1.52 -6.48 -1.92
N ASP A 86 -2.76 -6.52 -1.43
CA ASP A 86 -3.35 -7.70 -0.79
C ASP A 86 -3.63 -8.81 -1.82
N LEU A 87 -4.31 -8.46 -2.93
CA LEU A 87 -4.60 -9.39 -4.03
C LEU A 87 -3.33 -9.95 -4.66
N ALA A 88 -2.32 -9.11 -4.89
CA ALA A 88 -1.05 -9.55 -5.48
C ALA A 88 -0.35 -10.61 -4.62
N TYR A 89 -0.49 -10.54 -3.29
CA TYR A 89 0.14 -11.48 -2.37
C TYR A 89 -0.72 -12.72 -2.11
N HIS A 90 -2.01 -12.54 -1.79
CA HIS A 90 -2.89 -13.64 -1.38
C HIS A 90 -3.61 -14.34 -2.53
N ALA A 91 -3.81 -13.66 -3.66
CA ALA A 91 -4.56 -14.16 -4.80
C ALA A 91 -3.89 -13.82 -6.15
N PRO A 92 -2.60 -14.13 -6.37
CA PRO A 92 -1.86 -13.69 -7.56
C PRO A 92 -2.51 -14.13 -8.89
N ALA A 93 -3.24 -15.25 -8.90
CA ALA A 93 -3.99 -15.72 -10.07
C ALA A 93 -5.09 -14.74 -10.55
N THR A 94 -5.53 -13.81 -9.69
CA THR A 94 -6.55 -12.80 -10.01
C THR A 94 -5.96 -11.51 -10.56
N ALA A 95 -4.64 -11.40 -10.76
CA ALA A 95 -4.01 -10.20 -11.31
C ALA A 95 -4.61 -9.79 -12.67
N GLN A 96 -4.99 -10.77 -13.49
CA GLN A 96 -5.68 -10.56 -14.78
C GLN A 96 -7.05 -9.87 -14.65
N HIS A 97 -7.65 -9.87 -13.46
CA HIS A 97 -8.95 -9.24 -13.20
C HIS A 97 -8.84 -7.79 -12.73
N TRP A 98 -7.64 -7.30 -12.43
CA TRP A 98 -7.43 -5.91 -12.01
C TRP A 98 -8.03 -4.88 -12.98
N PRO A 99 -7.86 -5.01 -14.32
CA PRO A 99 -8.52 -4.10 -15.26
C PRO A 99 -10.05 -4.10 -15.16
N ALA A 100 -10.66 -5.25 -14.87
CA ALA A 100 -12.11 -5.36 -14.70
C ALA A 100 -12.59 -4.69 -13.40
N LEU A 101 -11.80 -4.77 -12.33
CA LEU A 101 -12.06 -4.04 -11.08
C LEU A 101 -12.02 -2.53 -11.32
N LEU A 102 -10.98 -2.03 -12.00
CA LEU A 102 -10.86 -0.60 -12.33
C LEU A 102 -12.01 -0.14 -13.22
N ALA A 103 -12.39 -0.92 -14.24
CA ALA A 103 -13.55 -0.64 -15.06
C ALA A 103 -14.85 -0.60 -14.24
N GLY A 104 -14.95 -1.42 -13.19
CA GLY A 104 -16.05 -1.39 -12.22
C GLY A 104 -16.08 -0.09 -11.42
N TYR A 105 -14.94 0.31 -10.87
CA TYR A 105 -14.78 1.57 -10.15
C TYR A 105 -15.19 2.77 -11.02
N GLN A 106 -14.72 2.78 -12.28
CA GLN A 106 -14.98 3.85 -13.26
C GLN A 106 -16.46 4.01 -13.65
N ARG A 107 -17.32 3.04 -13.37
CA ARG A 107 -18.78 3.22 -13.54
C ARG A 107 -19.40 4.11 -12.49
N VAL A 108 -18.73 4.34 -11.36
CA VAL A 108 -19.26 5.11 -10.22
C VAL A 108 -18.48 6.41 -10.01
N ALA A 109 -17.15 6.38 -10.19
CA ALA A 109 -16.29 7.55 -10.02
C ALA A 109 -15.07 7.51 -10.97
N PRO A 110 -14.52 8.67 -11.39
CA PRO A 110 -13.24 8.72 -12.11
C PRO A 110 -12.12 8.06 -11.30
N LEU A 111 -11.08 7.55 -11.98
CA LEU A 111 -9.92 7.00 -11.27
C LEU A 111 -9.29 8.06 -10.35
N PRO A 112 -9.00 7.72 -9.09
CA PRO A 112 -8.57 8.69 -8.08
C PRO A 112 -7.06 8.99 -8.13
N TYR A 113 -6.42 8.82 -9.28
CA TYR A 113 -5.00 9.07 -9.51
C TYR A 113 -4.79 9.45 -10.98
N ALA A 114 -3.86 10.37 -11.25
CA ALA A 114 -3.65 10.92 -12.58
C ALA A 114 -2.74 10.04 -13.45
N THR A 115 -1.73 9.42 -12.84
CA THR A 115 -0.72 8.64 -13.55
C THR A 115 -0.50 7.27 -12.91
N ALA A 116 0.05 6.33 -13.69
CA ALA A 116 0.51 5.05 -13.15
C ALA A 116 1.62 5.22 -12.10
N ALA A 117 2.46 6.25 -12.25
CA ALA A 117 3.49 6.58 -11.27
C ALA A 117 2.91 7.05 -9.93
N ASP A 118 1.81 7.82 -9.93
CA ASP A 118 1.13 8.22 -8.69
C ASP A 118 0.55 6.99 -7.97
N PHE A 119 -0.06 6.07 -8.72
CA PHE A 119 -0.56 4.81 -8.15
C PHE A 119 0.59 3.94 -7.62
N ALA A 120 1.70 3.83 -8.35
CA ALA A 120 2.89 3.09 -7.91
C ALA A 120 3.50 3.67 -6.63
N ALA A 121 3.49 5.00 -6.46
CA ALA A 121 3.93 5.65 -5.23
C ALA A 121 3.02 5.35 -4.04
N LEU A 122 1.69 5.32 -4.24
CA LEU A 122 0.76 4.87 -3.21
C LEU A 122 0.95 3.40 -2.85
N LEU A 123 1.20 2.55 -3.85
CA LEU A 123 1.51 1.14 -3.63
C LEU A 123 2.82 0.96 -2.84
N ALA A 124 3.84 1.77 -3.12
CA ALA A 124 5.06 1.82 -2.31
C ALA A 124 4.76 2.25 -0.87
N ALA A 125 3.89 3.25 -0.66
CA ALA A 125 3.45 3.67 0.66
C ALA A 125 2.80 2.53 1.46
N VAL A 126 1.93 1.74 0.82
CA VAL A 126 1.29 0.56 1.44
C VAL A 126 2.31 -0.49 1.85
N HIS A 127 3.29 -0.78 0.97
CA HIS A 127 4.37 -1.71 1.30
C HIS A 127 5.24 -1.21 2.45
N LEU A 128 5.54 0.08 2.50
CA LEU A 128 6.25 0.71 3.62
C LEU A 128 5.45 0.62 4.92
N ALA A 129 4.15 0.88 4.89
CA ALA A 129 3.26 0.76 6.04
C ALA A 129 3.20 -0.68 6.58
N PHE A 130 3.14 -1.68 5.69
CA PHE A 130 3.24 -3.09 6.09
C PHE A 130 4.55 -3.41 6.79
N LEU A 131 5.69 -2.96 6.24
CA LEU A 131 7.00 -3.18 6.87
C LEU A 131 7.10 -2.47 8.22
N ASP A 132 6.58 -1.25 8.32
CA ASP A 132 6.52 -0.47 9.56
C ASP A 132 5.78 -1.24 10.65
N TRP A 133 4.56 -1.66 10.36
CA TRP A 133 3.73 -2.44 11.28
C TRP A 133 4.42 -3.75 11.69
N LEU A 134 4.94 -4.51 10.72
CA LEU A 134 5.51 -5.82 11.00
C LEU A 134 6.81 -5.75 11.79
N TYR A 135 7.70 -4.79 11.51
CA TYR A 135 8.94 -4.63 12.29
C TYR A 135 8.68 -4.05 13.70
N ASN A 136 7.57 -3.37 13.92
CA ASN A 136 7.18 -2.84 15.24
C ASN A 136 6.25 -3.75 16.04
N THR A 137 5.86 -4.92 15.51
CA THR A 137 4.94 -5.79 16.25
C THR A 137 5.66 -6.48 17.41
N ASP A 138 5.11 -6.36 18.61
CA ASP A 138 5.55 -7.14 19.77
C ASP A 138 4.94 -8.54 19.80
N SER A 139 4.05 -8.87 18.85
CA SER A 139 3.35 -10.16 18.80
C SER A 139 4.14 -11.20 18.00
N PRO A 140 4.69 -12.25 18.64
CA PRO A 140 5.41 -13.31 17.93
C PRO A 140 4.52 -14.07 16.95
N ALA A 141 3.22 -14.18 17.25
CA ALA A 141 2.24 -14.82 16.37
C ALA A 141 2.04 -14.02 15.09
N VAL A 142 1.90 -12.70 15.19
CA VAL A 142 1.82 -11.81 14.02
C VAL A 142 3.10 -11.91 13.20
N TRP A 143 4.26 -11.83 13.85
CA TRP A 143 5.54 -11.98 13.18
C TRP A 143 5.64 -13.28 12.39
N GLN A 144 5.36 -14.43 13.04
CA GLN A 144 5.41 -15.74 12.41
C GLN A 144 4.47 -15.84 11.21
N GLN A 145 3.25 -15.30 11.34
CA GLN A 145 2.24 -15.36 10.29
C GLN A 145 2.58 -14.46 9.09
N GLN A 146 3.15 -13.28 9.33
CA GLN A 146 3.28 -12.21 8.33
C GLN A 146 4.69 -12.04 7.77
N SER A 147 5.74 -12.49 8.47
CA SER A 147 7.12 -12.46 7.96
C SER A 147 7.32 -13.16 6.61
N PRO A 148 6.57 -14.21 6.22
CA PRO A 148 6.67 -14.77 4.87
C PRO A 148 6.34 -13.78 3.74
N ARG A 149 5.66 -12.66 4.01
CA ARG A 149 5.37 -11.60 3.02
C ARG A 149 6.56 -10.69 2.77
N ILE A 150 7.55 -10.65 3.68
CA ILE A 150 8.70 -9.73 3.58
C ILE A 150 9.44 -9.82 2.23
N PRO A 151 9.81 -11.00 1.70
CA PRO A 151 10.52 -11.07 0.42
C PRO A 151 9.71 -10.49 -0.75
N ALA A 152 8.41 -10.77 -0.80
CA ALA A 152 7.51 -10.24 -1.83
C ALA A 152 7.37 -8.72 -1.73
N THR A 153 7.28 -8.18 -0.52
CA THR A 153 7.25 -6.73 -0.28
C THR A 153 8.51 -6.04 -0.77
N TYR A 154 9.70 -6.58 -0.48
CA TYR A 154 10.94 -6.01 -0.99
C TYR A 154 11.08 -6.12 -2.52
N ALA A 155 10.61 -7.23 -3.11
CA ALA A 155 10.59 -7.40 -4.55
C ALA A 155 9.69 -6.35 -5.23
N ALA A 156 8.49 -6.11 -4.68
CA ALA A 156 7.57 -5.10 -5.16
C ALA A 156 8.15 -3.69 -5.07
N LEU A 157 8.74 -3.32 -3.93
CA LEU A 157 9.41 -2.02 -3.77
C LEU A 157 10.57 -1.84 -4.76
N THR A 158 11.34 -2.90 -5.01
CA THR A 158 12.45 -2.87 -5.97
C THR A 158 11.94 -2.65 -7.40
N ALA A 159 10.87 -3.35 -7.79
CA ALA A 159 10.27 -3.20 -9.11
C ALA A 159 9.73 -1.77 -9.32
N ILE A 160 8.99 -1.24 -8.34
CA ILE A 160 8.47 0.13 -8.39
C ILE A 160 9.60 1.16 -8.58
N LEU A 161 10.68 1.01 -7.82
CA LEU A 161 11.84 1.92 -7.91
C LEU A 161 12.63 1.76 -9.22
N HIS A 162 12.65 0.57 -9.80
CA HIS A 162 13.28 0.34 -11.10
C HIS A 162 12.49 1.03 -12.22
N ASP A 163 11.17 0.83 -12.25
CA ASP A 163 10.28 1.41 -13.26
C ASP A 163 10.21 2.95 -13.16
N ALA A 164 10.44 3.51 -11.97
CA ALA A 164 10.51 4.95 -11.78
C ALA A 164 11.74 5.62 -12.43
N HIS A 165 12.79 4.85 -12.75
CA HIS A 165 14.04 5.34 -13.35
C HIS A 165 14.25 4.88 -14.80
N ALA A 166 13.30 4.12 -15.37
CA ALA A 166 13.32 3.66 -16.76
C ALA A 166 12.70 4.70 -17.71
#